data_AF-A7VNR4-F1
#
_entry.id   AF-A7VNR4-F1
#
_cell.length_a   1.000
_cell.length_b   1.000
_cell.length_c   1.000
_cell.angle_alpha   90.00
_cell.angle_beta   90.00
_cell.angle_gamma   90.00
#
_symmetry.space_group_name_H-M   'P 1'
#
loop_
_entity.id
_entity.type
_entity.pdbx_description
1 polymer ?
#
loop_
_entity_poly.entity_id
_entity_poly.type
_entity_poly.pdbx_seq_one_letter_code
_entity_poly.pdbx_strand_id
1 'polypeptide(L)'
;MLEHEEFAQEGAIIRDILRAKRAAMPELTNQDIANMAGLSVNTVNHCLSDRSKSSSAFTIGRLCKALHVSFDQCFGIEPDEKKDSPEKENALLSEIEALQEKCDGLKQELERKEDLEKLNQRYLSELERSAKTHRKFSRWMVGLCTLLLLLFLAYLIFFDLPNPEYGIIRSEAFLCYNKNLFIKP
;
A
#
# COMPACT_ATOMS: atom_id res chain seq x y z
N MET A 1 35.01 -39.64 44.27
CA MET A 1 35.22 -40.52 43.10
C MET A 1 33.96 -40.60 42.24
N LEU A 2 32.76 -40.59 42.82
CA LEU A 2 31.47 -40.61 42.11
C LEU A 2 31.17 -39.33 41.29
N GLU A 3 31.52 -38.13 41.77
CA GLU A 3 31.24 -36.88 41.05
C GLU A 3 31.98 -36.76 39.70
N HIS A 4 33.16 -37.39 39.56
CA HIS A 4 33.91 -37.32 38.29
C HIS A 4 33.31 -38.22 37.18
N GLU A 5 32.51 -39.23 37.54
CA GLU A 5 31.86 -40.11 36.56
C GLU A 5 30.56 -39.49 36.02
N GLU A 6 29.80 -38.79 36.86
CA GLU A 6 28.53 -38.13 36.48
C GLU A 6 28.75 -36.97 35.49
N PHE A 7 29.73 -36.10 35.75
CA PHE A 7 30.12 -35.01 34.82
C PHE A 7 30.69 -35.53 33.47
N ALA A 8 31.32 -36.72 33.47
CA ALA A 8 31.81 -37.33 32.24
C ALA A 8 30.65 -37.85 31.36
N GLN A 9 29.57 -38.30 32.01
CA GLN A 9 28.37 -38.83 31.36
C GLN A 9 27.51 -37.70 30.75
N GLU A 10 27.33 -36.58 31.44
CA GLU A 10 26.63 -35.38 30.91
C GLU A 10 27.34 -34.83 29.66
N GLY A 11 28.66 -34.75 29.69
CA GLY A 11 29.46 -34.30 28.55
C GLY A 11 29.28 -35.18 27.31
N ALA A 12 29.00 -36.48 27.48
CA ALA A 12 28.74 -37.40 26.37
C ALA A 12 27.38 -37.13 25.71
N ILE A 13 26.34 -36.93 26.52
CA ILE A 13 24.97 -36.65 26.05
C ILE A 13 24.94 -35.36 25.19
N ILE A 14 25.56 -34.28 25.67
CA ILE A 14 25.65 -33.01 24.94
C ILE A 14 26.30 -33.21 23.56
N ARG A 15 27.38 -34.00 23.50
CA ARG A 15 28.11 -34.28 22.24
C ARG A 15 27.27 -35.10 21.28
N ASP A 16 26.52 -36.08 21.78
CA ASP A 16 25.66 -36.92 20.94
C ASP A 16 24.54 -36.11 20.29
N ILE A 17 23.95 -35.15 21.02
CA ILE A 17 22.95 -34.22 20.49
C ILE A 17 23.56 -33.34 19.38
N LEU A 18 24.73 -32.75 19.63
CA LEU A 18 25.42 -31.92 18.65
C LEU A 18 25.83 -32.71 17.40
N ARG A 19 26.24 -33.97 17.57
CA ARG A 19 26.56 -34.88 16.45
C ARG A 19 25.33 -35.27 15.67
N ALA A 20 24.24 -35.62 16.33
CA ALA A 20 22.99 -35.97 15.67
C ALA A 20 22.49 -34.80 14.81
N LYS A 21 22.55 -33.57 15.34
CA LYS A 21 22.17 -32.37 14.59
C LYS A 21 23.13 -32.07 13.44
N ARG A 22 24.44 -32.21 13.65
CA ARG A 22 25.45 -32.07 12.59
C ARG A 22 25.28 -33.13 11.50
N ALA A 23 24.96 -34.38 11.84
CA ALA A 23 24.68 -35.43 10.88
C ALA A 23 23.40 -35.19 10.08
N ALA A 24 22.41 -34.51 10.67
CA ALA A 24 21.19 -34.07 9.99
C ALA A 24 21.41 -32.88 9.04
N MET A 25 22.60 -32.27 9.04
CA MET A 25 22.99 -31.15 8.17
C MET A 25 24.21 -31.52 7.30
N PRO A 26 24.08 -32.45 6.35
CA PRO A 26 25.21 -32.93 5.53
C PRO A 26 25.80 -31.85 4.60
N GLU A 27 25.02 -30.81 4.29
CA GLU A 27 25.41 -29.67 3.45
C GLU A 27 26.51 -28.80 4.11
N LEU A 28 26.67 -28.90 5.43
CA LEU A 28 27.55 -28.04 6.22
C LEU A 28 28.85 -28.76 6.58
N THR A 29 29.98 -28.23 6.11
CA THR A 29 31.29 -28.77 6.48
C THR A 29 31.66 -28.36 7.92
N ASN A 30 32.57 -29.12 8.54
CA ASN A 30 33.10 -28.71 9.86
C ASN A 30 33.84 -27.36 9.78
N GLN A 31 34.29 -26.95 8.59
CA GLN A 31 34.89 -25.64 8.36
C GLN A 31 33.83 -24.54 8.36
N ASP A 32 32.66 -24.77 7.75
CA ASP A 32 31.54 -23.83 7.77
C ASP A 32 30.97 -23.67 9.18
N ILE A 33 30.83 -24.78 9.92
CA ILE A 33 30.40 -24.76 11.32
C ILE A 33 31.40 -23.99 12.19
N ALA A 34 32.71 -24.16 11.96
CA ALA A 34 33.74 -23.41 12.66
C ALA A 34 33.66 -21.90 12.37
N ASN A 35 33.43 -21.52 11.11
CA ASN A 35 33.24 -20.13 10.70
C ASN A 35 31.99 -19.52 11.35
N MET A 36 30.86 -20.22 11.33
CA MET A 36 29.60 -19.76 11.95
C MET A 36 29.69 -19.66 13.47
N ALA A 37 30.39 -20.60 14.12
CA ALA A 37 30.59 -20.59 15.57
C ALA A 37 31.70 -19.61 16.01
N GLY A 38 32.51 -19.07 15.09
CA GLY A 38 33.69 -18.27 15.42
C GLY A 38 34.73 -19.07 16.23
N LEU A 39 34.92 -20.35 15.88
CA LEU A 39 35.84 -21.30 16.50
C LEU A 39 36.84 -21.82 15.47
N SER A 40 37.94 -22.43 15.92
CA SER A 40 38.85 -23.13 14.99
C SER A 40 38.26 -24.48 14.57
N VAL A 41 38.55 -24.91 13.33
CA VAL A 41 38.13 -26.23 12.82
C VAL A 41 38.63 -27.36 13.72
N ASN A 42 39.83 -27.22 14.29
CA ASN A 42 40.38 -28.16 15.26
C ASN A 42 39.58 -28.21 16.55
N THR A 43 39.10 -27.06 17.04
CA THR A 43 38.22 -26.98 18.23
C THR A 43 36.89 -27.68 17.97
N VAL A 44 36.28 -27.48 16.79
CA VAL A 44 35.03 -28.15 16.40
C VAL A 44 35.24 -29.65 16.27
N ASN A 45 36.27 -30.08 15.56
CA ASN A 45 36.62 -31.50 15.40
C ASN A 45 36.91 -32.17 16.74
N HIS A 46 37.65 -31.50 17.62
CA HIS A 46 37.91 -31.99 18.97
C HIS A 46 36.60 -32.12 19.74
N CYS A 47 35.77 -31.07 19.81
CA CYS A 47 34.50 -31.08 20.54
C CYS A 47 33.52 -32.16 20.03
N LEU A 48 33.52 -32.43 18.73
CA LEU A 48 32.70 -33.47 18.11
C LEU A 48 33.38 -34.85 18.08
N SER A 49 34.59 -35.02 18.61
CA SER A 49 35.30 -36.31 18.65
C SER A 49 35.07 -37.09 19.95
N ASP A 50 35.19 -38.43 19.89
CA ASP A 50 34.94 -39.34 21.03
C ASP A 50 35.95 -39.19 22.17
N ARG A 51 37.09 -38.57 21.89
CA ARG A 51 38.25 -38.56 22.79
C ARG A 51 38.47 -37.21 23.46
N SER A 52 37.54 -36.26 23.31
CA SER A 52 37.70 -34.91 23.85
C SER A 52 37.44 -34.84 25.35
N LYS A 53 38.32 -34.10 26.06
CA LYS A 53 38.03 -33.61 27.41
C LYS A 53 36.86 -32.62 27.34
N SER A 54 36.10 -32.50 28.45
CA SER A 54 34.93 -31.62 28.57
C SER A 54 35.18 -30.24 27.95
N SER A 55 34.48 -29.94 26.86
CA SER A 55 34.49 -28.62 26.23
C SER A 55 33.82 -27.61 27.17
N SER A 56 34.28 -26.36 27.17
CA SER A 56 33.63 -25.33 27.97
C SER A 56 32.19 -25.08 27.52
N ALA A 57 31.31 -24.75 28.47
CA ALA A 57 29.92 -24.37 28.18
C ALA A 57 29.82 -23.24 27.13
N PHE A 58 30.81 -22.33 27.11
CA PHE A 58 30.92 -21.28 26.10
C PHE A 58 31.18 -21.83 24.70
N THR A 59 32.01 -22.87 24.57
CA THR A 59 32.29 -23.54 23.29
C THR A 59 31.05 -24.29 22.81
N ILE A 60 30.39 -25.00 23.73
CA ILE A 60 29.14 -25.72 23.47
C ILE A 60 28.04 -24.75 23.04
N GLY A 61 27.88 -23.61 23.71
CA GLY A 61 26.88 -22.61 23.34
C GLY A 61 27.11 -22.00 21.95
N ARG A 62 28.36 -21.76 21.56
CA ARG A 62 28.69 -21.30 20.21
C ARG A 62 28.39 -22.36 19.14
N LEU A 63 28.55 -23.64 19.46
CA LEU A 63 28.15 -24.75 18.60
C LEU A 63 26.64 -24.96 18.55
N CYS A 64 25.93 -24.94 19.69
CA CYS A 64 24.46 -25.04 19.73
C CYS A 64 23.84 -23.88 18.90
N LYS A 65 24.42 -22.66 18.94
CA LYS A 65 24.03 -21.53 18.07
C LYS A 65 24.24 -21.82 16.58
N ALA A 66 25.42 -22.33 16.20
CA ALA A 66 25.75 -22.60 14.80
C ALA A 66 24.93 -23.78 14.21
N LEU A 67 24.53 -24.73 15.05
CA LEU A 67 23.76 -25.92 14.66
C LEU A 67 22.25 -25.77 14.87
N HIS A 68 21.78 -24.59 15.31
CA HIS A 68 20.38 -24.34 15.65
C HIS A 68 19.80 -25.37 16.64
N VAL A 69 20.54 -25.63 17.72
CA VAL A 69 20.10 -26.43 18.87
C VAL A 69 19.86 -25.47 20.04
N SER A 70 18.75 -25.63 20.76
CA SER A 70 18.53 -24.84 21.96
C SER A 70 19.54 -25.26 23.04
N PHE A 71 20.04 -24.27 23.78
CA PHE A 71 20.95 -24.53 24.88
C PHE A 71 20.27 -25.43 25.93
N ASP A 72 18.98 -25.22 26.15
CA ASP A 72 18.14 -26.01 27.05
C ASP A 72 18.09 -27.48 26.65
N GLN A 73 17.98 -27.78 25.35
CA GLN A 73 18.05 -29.16 24.85
C GLN A 73 19.45 -29.75 25.01
N CYS A 74 20.51 -28.94 24.79
CA CYS A 74 21.90 -29.37 25.01
C CYS A 74 22.10 -29.80 26.48
N PHE A 75 21.56 -29.05 27.46
CA PHE A 75 21.78 -29.26 28.89
C PHE A 75 20.65 -30.01 29.62
N GLY A 76 19.64 -30.50 28.90
CA GLY A 76 18.48 -31.18 29.51
C GLY A 76 17.69 -30.28 30.46
N ILE A 77 17.73 -28.96 30.24
CA ILE A 77 16.94 -28.00 31.01
C ILE A 77 15.51 -28.15 30.49
N GLU A 78 14.65 -28.74 31.30
CA GLU A 78 13.21 -28.64 31.06
C GLU A 78 12.83 -27.17 31.16
N PRO A 79 12.09 -26.61 30.18
CA PRO A 79 11.60 -25.26 30.31
C PRO A 79 10.85 -25.19 31.64
N ASP A 80 11.16 -24.19 32.47
CA ASP A 80 10.31 -23.85 33.60
C ASP A 80 8.91 -23.68 33.01
N GLU A 81 8.05 -24.68 33.19
CA GLU A 81 6.62 -24.53 33.05
C GLU A 81 6.19 -23.56 34.16
N LYS A 82 6.54 -22.29 34.01
CA LYS A 82 5.67 -21.22 34.46
C LYS A 82 4.39 -21.49 33.70
N LYS A 83 3.52 -22.28 34.33
CA LYS A 83 2.09 -22.33 34.05
C LYS A 83 1.67 -20.89 33.88
N ASP A 84 1.61 -20.43 32.63
CA ASP A 84 0.86 -19.24 32.31
C ASP A 84 -0.55 -19.58 32.80
N SER A 85 -0.95 -18.94 33.90
CA SER A 85 -2.25 -19.16 34.51
C SER A 85 -3.29 -19.09 33.39
N PRO A 86 -4.27 -20.01 33.30
CA PRO A 86 -5.29 -19.99 32.25
C PRO A 86 -6.00 -18.62 32.16
N GLU A 87 -5.97 -17.83 33.23
CA GLU A 87 -6.43 -16.44 33.25
C GLU A 87 -5.69 -15.50 32.28
N LYS A 88 -4.37 -15.66 32.09
CA LYS A 88 -3.59 -14.81 31.15
C LYS A 88 -3.88 -15.17 29.71
N GLU A 89 -3.99 -16.46 29.39
CA GLU A 89 -4.33 -16.94 28.06
C GLU A 89 -5.75 -16.51 27.67
N ASN A 90 -6.70 -16.65 28.59
CA ASN A 90 -8.07 -16.17 28.40
C ASN A 90 -8.15 -14.63 28.27
N ALA A 91 -7.35 -13.88 29.03
CA ALA A 91 -7.28 -12.42 28.88
C ALA A 91 -6.73 -12.01 27.50
N LEU A 92 -5.68 -12.67 27.03
CA LEU A 92 -5.12 -12.44 25.70
C LEU A 92 -6.11 -12.78 24.58
N LEU A 93 -6.85 -13.89 24.72
CA LEU A 93 -7.89 -14.27 23.76
C LEU A 93 -9.01 -13.20 23.69
N SER A 94 -9.46 -12.70 24.83
CA SER A 94 -10.49 -11.64 24.86
C SER A 94 -10.02 -10.32 24.23
N GLU A 95 -8.73 -9.99 24.37
CA GLU A 95 -8.14 -8.81 23.74
C GLU A 95 -8.03 -8.98 22.22
N ILE A 96 -7.67 -10.18 21.75
CA ILE A 96 -7.62 -10.50 20.32
C ILE A 96 -9.00 -10.40 19.69
N GLU A 97 -10.04 -10.93 20.33
CA GLU A 97 -11.43 -10.84 19.85
C GLU A 97 -11.90 -9.39 19.78
N ALA A 98 -11.65 -8.59 20.82
CA ALA A 98 -12.00 -7.17 20.84
C ALA A 98 -11.25 -6.35 19.77
N LEU A 99 -10.00 -6.72 19.46
CA LEU A 99 -9.23 -6.09 18.38
C LEU A 99 -9.73 -6.51 16.99
N GLN A 100 -10.15 -7.76 16.82
CA GLN A 100 -10.74 -8.25 15.58
C GLN A 100 -12.05 -7.52 15.26
N GLU A 101 -12.93 -7.36 16.24
CA GLU A 101 -14.19 -6.61 16.06
C GLU A 101 -13.93 -5.16 15.60
N LYS A 102 -12.93 -4.49 16.20
CA LYS A 102 -12.52 -3.14 15.77
C LYS A 102 -11.96 -3.11 14.36
N CYS A 103 -11.14 -4.08 13.99
CA CYS A 103 -10.59 -4.19 12.63
C CYS A 103 -11.70 -4.39 11.60
N ASP A 104 -12.68 -5.24 11.90
CA ASP A 104 -13.83 -5.49 11.01
C ASP A 104 -14.70 -4.24 10.87
N GLY A 105 -14.96 -3.52 11.96
CA GLY A 105 -15.66 -2.23 11.92
C GLY A 105 -14.96 -1.18 11.06
N LEU A 106 -13.63 -1.03 11.22
CA LEU A 106 -12.83 -0.09 10.41
C LEU A 106 -12.81 -0.48 8.93
N LYS A 107 -12.76 -1.79 8.64
CA LYS A 107 -12.78 -2.30 7.26
C LYS A 107 -14.11 -1.97 6.58
N GLN A 108 -15.23 -2.13 7.30
CA GLN A 108 -16.55 -1.77 6.80
C GLN A 108 -16.68 -0.26 6.55
N GLU A 109 -16.14 0.58 7.43
CA GLU A 109 -16.12 2.03 7.20
C GLU A 109 -15.31 2.44 5.98
N LEU A 110 -14.19 1.77 5.73
CA LEU A 110 -13.34 2.04 4.56
C LEU A 110 -14.08 1.69 3.27
N GLU A 111 -14.72 0.51 3.21
CA GLU A 111 -15.51 0.07 2.06
C GLU A 111 -16.67 1.04 1.76
N ARG A 112 -17.38 1.47 2.82
CA ARG A 112 -18.44 2.49 2.69
C ARG A 112 -17.93 3.81 2.13
N LYS A 113 -16.72 4.25 2.52
CA LYS A 113 -16.11 5.48 1.98
C LYS A 113 -15.70 5.30 0.51
N GLU A 114 -15.13 4.16 0.16
CA GLU A 114 -14.75 3.85 -1.23
C GLU A 114 -15.97 3.84 -2.16
N ASP A 115 -17.08 3.25 -1.72
CA ASP A 115 -18.33 3.24 -2.49
C ASP A 115 -18.94 4.64 -2.64
N LEU A 116 -18.83 5.47 -1.60
CA LEU A 116 -19.27 6.86 -1.66
C LEU A 116 -18.41 7.67 -2.64
N GLU A 117 -17.10 7.46 -2.66
CA GLU A 117 -16.19 8.08 -3.62
C GLU A 117 -16.50 7.65 -5.06
N LYS A 118 -16.73 6.36 -5.29
CA LYS A 118 -17.16 5.83 -6.60
C LYS A 118 -18.47 6.47 -7.06
N LEU A 119 -19.45 6.60 -6.15
CA LEU A 119 -20.72 7.26 -6.46
C LEU A 119 -20.54 8.74 -6.78
N ASN A 120 -19.71 9.44 -6.00
CA ASN A 120 -19.42 10.86 -6.22
C ASN A 120 -18.69 11.08 -7.56
N GLN A 121 -17.73 10.22 -7.90
CA GLN A 121 -17.08 10.23 -9.21
C GLN A 121 -18.07 10.05 -10.37
N ARG A 122 -19.06 9.14 -10.21
CA ARG A 122 -20.12 8.98 -11.22
C ARG A 122 -20.94 10.26 -11.38
N TYR A 123 -21.39 10.87 -10.27
CA TYR A 123 -22.13 12.13 -10.29
C TYR A 123 -21.35 13.25 -10.99
N LEU A 124 -20.07 13.41 -10.66
CA LEU A 124 -19.20 14.39 -11.32
C LEU A 124 -19.07 14.13 -12.82
N SER A 125 -18.92 12.86 -13.21
CA SER A 125 -18.81 12.49 -14.63
C SER A 125 -20.09 12.80 -15.42
N GLU A 126 -21.27 12.67 -14.81
CA GLU A 126 -22.55 13.01 -15.42
C GLU A 126 -22.72 14.52 -15.57
N LEU A 127 -22.37 15.29 -14.53
CA LEU A 127 -22.36 16.75 -14.60
C LEU A 127 -21.41 17.26 -15.68
N GLU A 128 -20.21 16.68 -15.78
CA GLU A 128 -19.26 17.01 -16.83
C GLU A 128 -19.79 16.70 -18.23
N ARG A 129 -20.46 15.56 -18.44
CA ARG A 129 -21.06 15.20 -19.73
C ARG A 129 -22.11 16.23 -20.14
N SER A 130 -22.96 16.63 -19.21
CA SER A 130 -23.97 17.67 -19.43
C SER A 130 -23.30 19.00 -19.76
N ALA A 131 -22.32 19.44 -18.97
CA ALA A 131 -21.61 20.70 -19.19
C ALA A 131 -20.84 20.74 -20.53
N LYS A 132 -20.17 19.63 -20.92
CA LYS A 132 -19.47 19.52 -22.21
C LYS A 132 -20.44 19.59 -23.39
N THR A 133 -21.61 18.97 -23.26
CA THR A 133 -22.66 19.01 -24.28
C THR A 133 -23.21 20.44 -24.45
N HIS A 134 -23.50 21.13 -23.34
CA HIS A 134 -23.92 22.53 -23.36
C HIS A 134 -22.87 23.47 -23.96
N ARG A 135 -21.58 23.29 -23.65
CA ARG A 135 -20.50 24.13 -24.23
C ARG A 135 -20.33 23.92 -25.73
N LYS A 136 -20.58 22.71 -26.25
CA LYS A 136 -20.59 22.46 -27.69
C LYS A 136 -21.79 23.16 -28.32
N PHE A 137 -23.00 22.88 -27.83
CA PHE A 137 -24.23 23.48 -28.35
C PHE A 137 -24.19 25.02 -28.33
N SER A 138 -23.72 25.60 -27.22
CA SER A 138 -23.57 27.06 -27.07
C SER A 138 -22.62 27.66 -28.11
N ARG A 139 -21.44 27.05 -28.33
CA ARG A 139 -20.49 27.54 -29.36
C ARG A 139 -21.07 27.43 -30.77
N TRP A 140 -21.76 26.33 -31.08
CA TRP A 140 -22.44 26.16 -32.36
C TRP A 140 -23.54 27.22 -32.58
N MET A 141 -24.36 27.46 -31.55
CA MET A 141 -25.41 28.50 -31.57
C MET A 141 -24.85 29.89 -31.79
N VAL A 142 -23.80 30.28 -31.05
CA VAL A 142 -23.15 31.59 -31.22
C VAL A 142 -22.62 31.75 -32.64
N GLY A 143 -21.95 30.74 -33.19
CA GLY A 143 -21.45 30.78 -34.57
C GLY A 143 -22.55 30.89 -35.63
N LEU A 144 -23.69 30.23 -35.41
CA LEU A 144 -24.85 30.36 -36.30
C LEU A 144 -25.44 31.77 -36.23
N CYS A 145 -25.60 32.34 -35.03
CA CYS A 145 -26.11 33.70 -34.86
C CYS A 145 -25.19 34.75 -35.49
N THR A 146 -23.87 34.63 -35.35
CA THR A 146 -22.93 35.57 -35.98
C THR A 146 -22.96 35.48 -37.50
N LEU A 147 -23.06 34.27 -38.07
CA LEU A 147 -23.20 34.08 -39.52
C LEU A 147 -24.47 34.75 -40.07
N LEU A 148 -25.61 34.52 -39.41
CA LEU A 148 -26.89 35.13 -39.81
C LEU A 148 -26.84 36.66 -39.74
N LEU A 149 -26.21 37.23 -38.71
CA LEU A 149 -26.02 38.67 -38.59
C LEU A 149 -25.17 39.24 -39.73
N LEU A 150 -24.08 38.56 -40.11
CA LEU A 150 -23.25 38.99 -41.23
C LEU A 150 -24.00 38.93 -42.56
N LEU A 151 -24.78 37.87 -42.79
CA LEU A 151 -25.63 37.76 -43.99
C LEU A 151 -26.70 38.85 -44.03
N PHE A 152 -27.32 39.16 -42.88
CA PHE A 152 -28.29 40.24 -42.76
C PHE A 152 -27.66 41.60 -43.05
N LEU A 153 -26.48 41.89 -42.48
CA LEU A 153 -25.74 43.12 -42.79
C LEU A 153 -25.34 43.20 -44.26
N ALA A 154 -24.89 42.10 -44.86
CA ALA A 154 -24.57 42.06 -46.28
C ALA A 154 -25.82 42.33 -47.13
N TYR A 155 -26.97 41.74 -46.79
CA TYR A 155 -28.24 42.02 -47.44
C TYR A 155 -28.60 43.51 -47.35
N LEU A 156 -28.48 44.11 -46.16
CA LEU A 156 -28.72 45.54 -45.98
C LEU A 156 -27.81 46.39 -46.89
N ILE A 157 -26.53 46.05 -46.98
CA ILE A 157 -25.55 46.84 -47.75
C ILE A 157 -25.73 46.67 -49.27
N PHE A 158 -25.93 45.45 -49.76
CA PHE A 158 -25.93 45.15 -51.19
C PHE A 158 -27.31 45.29 -51.85
N PHE A 159 -28.39 45.00 -51.12
CA PHE A 159 -29.74 45.03 -51.68
C PHE A 159 -30.55 46.23 -51.19
N ASP A 160 -30.49 46.52 -49.89
CA ASP A 160 -31.38 47.49 -49.24
C ASP A 160 -30.91 48.95 -49.44
N LEU A 161 -29.62 49.24 -49.22
CA LEU A 161 -29.04 50.57 -49.44
C LEU A 161 -29.15 51.07 -50.89
N PRO A 162 -28.95 50.24 -51.94
CA PRO A 162 -29.03 50.72 -53.32
C PRO A 162 -30.47 50.85 -53.85
N ASN A 163 -31.45 50.23 -53.20
CA ASN A 163 -32.85 50.21 -53.65
C ASN A 163 -33.81 50.80 -52.59
N PRO A 164 -33.87 52.14 -52.46
CA PRO A 164 -34.59 52.82 -51.37
C PRO A 164 -36.12 52.67 -51.40
N GLU A 165 -36.69 52.11 -52.46
CA GLU A 165 -38.14 51.93 -52.65
C GLU A 165 -38.64 50.52 -52.24
N TYR A 166 -37.76 49.51 -52.25
CA TYR A 166 -38.12 48.10 -52.05
C TYR A 166 -37.47 47.46 -50.83
N GLY A 167 -36.72 48.25 -50.05
CA GLY A 167 -35.97 47.78 -48.89
C GLY A 167 -36.68 47.91 -47.53
N ILE A 168 -36.09 47.28 -46.51
CA ILE A 168 -36.48 47.34 -45.09
C ILE A 168 -36.28 48.76 -44.54
N ILE A 169 -35.20 49.44 -44.91
CA ILE A 169 -34.95 50.85 -44.56
C ILE A 169 -35.68 51.74 -45.58
N ARG A 170 -36.99 51.94 -45.36
CA ARG A 170 -37.78 52.90 -46.14
C ARG A 170 -37.42 54.34 -45.77
N SER A 171 -37.26 55.19 -46.77
CA SER A 171 -36.89 56.62 -46.64
C SER A 171 -37.87 57.47 -45.81
N GLU A 172 -39.07 56.97 -45.49
CA GLU A 172 -40.04 57.67 -44.63
C GLU A 172 -39.52 57.91 -43.20
N ALA A 173 -38.63 57.05 -42.68
CA ALA A 173 -37.99 57.25 -41.38
C ALA A 173 -36.98 58.43 -41.40
N PHE A 174 -36.30 58.66 -42.52
CA PHE A 174 -35.37 59.80 -42.69
C PHE A 174 -36.13 61.12 -42.87
N LEU A 175 -37.30 61.09 -43.50
CA LEU A 175 -38.18 62.26 -43.66
C LEU A 175 -38.76 62.76 -42.32
N CYS A 176 -39.01 61.87 -41.34
CA CYS A 176 -39.44 62.29 -40.01
C CYS A 176 -38.33 62.97 -39.19
N TYR A 177 -37.07 62.54 -39.35
CA TYR A 177 -35.94 63.17 -38.66
C TYR A 177 -35.62 64.56 -39.23
N ASN A 178 -35.78 64.75 -40.54
CA ASN A 178 -35.55 66.04 -41.20
C ASN A 178 -36.72 67.04 -41.02
N LYS A 179 -37.96 66.57 -40.90
CA LYS A 179 -39.12 67.45 -40.60
C LYS A 179 -39.06 68.07 -39.20
N ASN A 180 -38.44 67.41 -38.23
CA ASN A 180 -38.26 67.94 -36.87
C ASN A 180 -37.09 68.94 -36.73
N LEU A 181 -36.24 69.11 -37.75
CA LEU A 181 -35.15 70.09 -37.73
C LEU A 181 -35.54 71.45 -38.32
N PHE A 182 -36.69 71.56 -39.00
CA PHE A 182 -37.16 72.78 -39.68
C PHE A 182 -38.33 73.48 -38.97
N ILE A 183 -38.59 73.15 -37.70
CA ILE A 183 -39.59 73.87 -36.88
C ILE A 183 -38.87 74.53 -35.70
N LYS A 184 -38.41 75.76 -35.93
CA LYS A 184 -38.23 76.79 -34.90
C LYS A 184 -38.48 78.17 -35.54
N PRO A 185 -38.94 79.13 -34.73
CA PRO A 185 -40.24 79.79 -34.79
C PRO A 185 -40.44 80.75 -35.96
#